data_AF-A0A1F5YTR2-F1
#
_entry.id   AF-A0A1F5YTR2-F1
#
_cell.length_a   1.000
_cell.length_b   1.000
_cell.length_c   1.000
_cell.angle_alpha   90.00
_cell.angle_beta   90.00
_cell.angle_gamma   90.00
#
_symmetry.space_group_name_H-M   'P 1'
#
loop_
_entity.id
_entity.type
_entity.pdbx_description
1 polymer ?
#
loop_
_entity_poly.entity_id
_entity_poly.type
_entity_poly.pdbx_seq_one_letter_code
_entity_poly.pdbx_strand_id
1 'polypeptide(L)'
;MPVKKTTAAKTKLSGVALGEKSQKKSWRDFLPKKIISLKNLLIIGLLLLVVLFWGARKYFIMATVNGQPVSRFELNSRLNSQFGESVLDQLINERLLLGAARGAGIFITSDEIDKRIKEIEGSLEGKMSLTQALSMQGLTPNTFKRQLELQLSIEKLFVSQATVSAAEIDEYLKNNENLFPEATDPAKLKTEVEGFIKQQKISKLYEEWFNKIKKDAKIIRNK
;
A
#
# COMPACT_ATOMS: atom_id res chain seq x y z
N MET A 1 -32.66 66.17 -20.72
CA MET A 1 -32.64 67.65 -20.56
C MET A 1 -32.11 67.98 -19.17
N PRO A 2 -31.42 69.12 -19.00
CA PRO A 2 -30.46 69.33 -17.93
C PRO A 2 -30.86 70.47 -16.96
N VAL A 3 -29.96 70.74 -16.01
CA VAL A 3 -29.70 72.02 -15.29
C VAL A 3 -30.77 72.54 -14.29
N LYS A 4 -30.46 73.21 -13.15
CA LYS A 4 -29.26 73.84 -12.57
C LYS A 4 -29.62 74.42 -11.16
N LYS A 5 -28.59 74.98 -10.50
CA LYS A 5 -28.55 76.13 -9.54
C LYS A 5 -28.49 75.76 -8.05
N THR A 6 -27.35 75.96 -7.35
CA THR A 6 -26.80 77.24 -6.79
C THR A 6 -27.26 77.38 -5.32
N THR A 7 -26.55 77.83 -4.28
CA THR A 7 -25.16 78.19 -3.91
C THR A 7 -25.23 78.57 -2.40
N ALA A 8 -24.09 78.57 -1.69
CA ALA A 8 -23.80 79.28 -0.41
C ALA A 8 -24.34 78.68 0.92
N ALA A 9 -23.49 78.19 1.83
CA ALA A 9 -22.57 78.90 2.77
C ALA A 9 -23.34 79.43 4.00
N LYS A 10 -22.85 79.44 5.25
CA LYS A 10 -21.51 79.30 5.84
C LYS A 10 -21.75 79.29 7.37
N THR A 11 -21.19 78.35 8.12
CA THR A 11 -20.70 78.64 9.49
C THR A 11 -19.53 77.72 9.80
N LYS A 12 -18.31 78.29 9.73
CA LYS A 12 -17.10 77.71 10.31
C LYS A 12 -17.00 78.17 11.76
N LEU A 13 -16.51 77.28 12.63
CA LEU A 13 -15.31 77.45 13.46
C LEU A 13 -15.28 76.26 14.44
N SER A 14 -14.35 75.32 14.25
CA SER A 14 -13.12 75.19 15.06
C SER A 14 -13.40 74.37 16.33
N GLY A 15 -12.74 73.25 16.62
CA GLY A 15 -11.58 72.60 16.04
C GLY A 15 -11.25 71.36 16.89
N VAL A 16 -10.05 70.83 16.64
CA VAL A 16 -9.40 69.69 17.29
C VAL A 16 -9.66 68.32 16.63
N ALA A 17 -8.54 67.81 16.12
CA ALA A 17 -8.36 66.72 15.19
C ALA A 17 -7.88 65.44 15.89
N LEU A 18 -7.75 64.38 15.07
CA LEU A 18 -6.95 63.16 15.25
C LEU A 18 -7.61 62.16 16.22
N GLY A 19 -8.07 60.98 15.82
CA GLY A 19 -7.45 59.99 14.95
C GLY A 19 -7.16 58.74 15.79
N GLU A 20 -7.59 57.55 15.35
CA GLU A 20 -6.83 56.27 15.42
C GLU A 20 -7.71 55.00 15.31
N LYS A 21 -7.49 54.31 14.19
CA LYS A 21 -7.07 52.90 14.09
C LYS A 21 -8.00 51.81 14.66
N SER A 22 -8.68 51.18 13.70
CA SER A 22 -9.05 49.76 13.67
C SER A 22 -8.00 48.85 14.32
N GLN A 23 -8.27 48.35 15.52
CA GLN A 23 -7.48 47.30 16.17
C GLN A 23 -7.96 45.91 15.73
N LYS A 24 -7.08 45.17 15.04
CA LYS A 24 -7.17 43.72 14.87
C LYS A 24 -7.01 43.07 16.25
N LYS A 25 -8.09 42.54 16.80
CA LYS A 25 -8.08 41.76 18.05
C LYS A 25 -7.26 40.47 17.81
N SER A 26 -6.11 40.39 18.45
CA SER A 26 -5.20 39.25 18.38
C SER A 26 -5.65 38.18 19.35
N TRP A 27 -5.58 36.91 18.96
CA TRP A 27 -5.92 35.75 19.83
C TRP A 27 -5.14 35.74 21.16
N ARG A 28 -4.07 36.52 21.26
CA ARG A 28 -3.24 36.68 22.46
C ARG A 28 -3.92 37.51 23.56
N ASP A 29 -4.95 38.29 23.23
CA ASP A 29 -5.66 39.14 24.20
C ASP A 29 -6.73 38.38 24.99
N PHE A 30 -7.07 37.15 24.57
CA PHE A 30 -7.96 36.24 25.30
C PHE A 30 -7.22 35.34 26.31
N LEU A 31 -5.90 35.49 26.44
CA LEU A 31 -5.11 34.74 27.40
C LEU A 31 -4.83 35.62 28.64
N PRO A 32 -5.38 35.27 29.82
CA PRO A 32 -5.17 36.04 31.04
C PRO A 32 -3.68 36.00 31.44
N LYS A 33 -3.02 37.16 31.34
CA LYS A 33 -1.57 37.36 31.59
C LYS A 33 -1.10 36.95 32.99
N LYS A 34 -2.02 36.71 33.94
CA LYS A 34 -1.75 36.28 35.32
C LYS A 34 -1.65 34.76 35.52
N ILE A 35 -1.93 33.95 34.50
CA ILE A 35 -1.99 32.47 34.60
C ILE A 35 -0.74 31.78 34.03
N ILE A 36 0.07 32.49 33.22
CA ILE A 36 1.20 31.93 32.45
C ILE A 36 2.54 32.17 33.18
N SER A 37 2.62 31.83 34.47
CA SER A 37 3.92 31.75 35.14
C SER A 37 4.66 30.50 34.62
N LEU A 38 5.99 30.57 34.46
CA LEU A 38 6.80 29.43 33.99
C LEU A 38 6.53 28.16 34.83
N LYS A 39 6.26 28.33 36.12
CA LYS A 39 5.89 27.26 37.06
C LYS A 39 4.57 26.58 36.70
N ASN A 40 3.54 27.35 36.34
CA ASN A 40 2.24 26.79 35.93
C ASN A 40 2.34 26.07 34.57
N LEU A 41 3.14 26.59 33.64
CA LEU A 41 3.44 25.91 32.37
C LEU A 41 4.15 24.57 32.57
N LEU A 42 5.10 24.50 33.50
CA LEU A 42 5.77 23.25 33.88
C LEU A 42 4.78 22.25 34.51
N ILE A 43 3.89 22.72 35.38
CA ILE A 43 2.86 21.88 36.02
C ILE A 43 1.86 21.35 34.98
N ILE A 44 1.40 22.20 34.05
CA ILE A 44 0.49 21.80 32.97
C ILE A 44 1.18 20.83 32.00
N GLY A 45 2.45 21.06 31.68
CA GLY A 45 3.26 20.13 30.88
C GLY A 45 3.46 18.78 31.55
N LEU A 46 3.68 18.75 32.86
CA LEU A 46 3.78 17.53 33.65
C LEU A 46 2.43 16.78 33.70
N LEU A 47 1.32 17.49 33.89
CA LEU A 47 -0.03 16.93 33.85
C LEU A 47 -0.36 16.34 32.47
N LEU A 48 0.01 17.04 31.40
CA LEU A 48 -0.11 16.54 30.03
C LEU A 48 0.71 15.27 29.80
N LEU A 49 1.94 15.21 30.31
CA LEU A 49 2.78 14.01 30.23
C LEU A 49 2.17 12.82 30.98
N VAL A 50 1.57 13.04 32.16
CA VAL A 50 0.89 11.98 32.92
C VAL A 50 -0.34 11.46 32.19
N VAL A 51 -1.15 12.34 31.59
CA VAL A 51 -2.32 11.97 30.78
C VAL A 51 -1.90 11.24 29.50
N LEU A 52 -0.87 11.72 28.81
CA LEU A 52 -0.27 11.04 27.65
C LEU A 52 0.25 9.65 28.03
N PHE A 53 0.94 9.53 29.16
CA PHE A 53 1.47 8.27 29.65
C PHE A 53 0.35 7.26 29.97
N TRP A 54 -0.76 7.70 30.56
CA TRP A 54 -1.93 6.86 30.80
C TRP A 54 -2.62 6.42 29.50
N GLY A 55 -2.81 7.33 28.53
CA GLY A 55 -3.35 6.99 27.21
C GLY A 55 -2.45 6.03 26.44
N ALA A 56 -1.13 6.19 26.58
CA ALA A 56 -0.13 5.38 25.89
C ALA A 56 -0.09 3.93 26.37
N ARG A 57 -0.45 3.62 27.63
CA ARG A 57 -0.45 2.25 28.17
C ARG A 57 -1.30 1.27 27.34
N LYS A 58 -2.43 1.74 26.78
CA LYS A 58 -3.29 0.93 25.89
C LYS A 58 -2.64 0.59 24.55
N TYR A 59 -1.64 1.37 24.12
CA TYR A 59 -0.89 1.11 22.89
C TYR A 59 0.30 0.19 23.12
N PHE A 60 0.85 0.10 24.33
CA PHE A 60 2.02 -0.74 24.61
C PHE A 60 1.70 -2.17 25.02
N ILE A 61 0.51 -2.42 25.56
CA ILE A 61 0.08 -3.76 26.01
C ILE A 61 -0.89 -4.33 24.98
N MET A 62 -0.60 -5.53 24.48
CA MET A 62 -1.46 -6.21 23.49
C MET A 62 -2.37 -7.27 24.11
N ALA A 63 -1.89 -7.95 25.16
CA ALA A 63 -2.65 -8.95 25.90
C ALA A 63 -2.15 -9.00 27.35
N THR A 64 -2.91 -9.61 28.25
CA THR A 64 -2.50 -9.91 29.63
C THR A 64 -2.77 -11.38 29.93
N VAL A 65 -1.78 -12.11 30.45
CA VAL A 65 -1.90 -13.53 30.82
C VAL A 65 -1.67 -13.63 32.33
N ASN A 66 -2.68 -14.05 33.10
CA ASN A 66 -2.59 -14.17 34.57
C ASN A 66 -2.03 -12.91 35.27
N GLY A 67 -2.40 -11.72 34.81
CA GLY A 67 -1.91 -10.45 35.35
C GLY A 67 -0.54 -10.00 34.81
N GLN A 68 0.15 -10.80 33.99
CA GLN A 68 1.37 -10.40 33.31
C GLN A 68 1.04 -9.77 31.94
N PRO A 69 1.42 -8.50 31.68
CA PRO A 69 1.16 -7.86 30.39
C PRO A 69 2.15 -8.36 29.32
N VAL A 70 1.62 -8.76 28.18
CA VAL A 70 2.37 -8.99 26.95
C VAL A 70 2.50 -7.67 26.21
N SER A 71 3.74 -7.19 26.10
CA SER A 71 4.01 -5.91 25.43
C SER A 71 4.07 -6.07 23.91
N ARG A 72 3.67 -5.02 23.18
CA ARG A 72 3.84 -4.96 21.72
C ARG A 72 5.30 -5.05 21.31
N PHE A 73 6.19 -4.48 22.11
CA PHE A 73 7.63 -4.53 21.85
C PHE A 73 8.14 -5.97 21.88
N GLU A 74 7.77 -6.75 22.90
CA GLU A 74 8.17 -8.15 23.00
C GLU A 74 7.63 -8.95 21.80
N LEU A 75 6.35 -8.80 21.47
CA LEU A 75 5.77 -9.49 20.31
C LEU A 75 6.49 -9.12 19.01
N ASN A 76 6.67 -7.82 18.75
CA ASN A 76 7.32 -7.36 17.53
C ASN A 76 8.80 -7.76 17.47
N SER A 77 9.50 -7.77 18.60
CA SER A 77 10.88 -8.25 18.70
C SER A 77 10.97 -9.74 18.36
N ARG A 78 10.06 -10.56 18.88
CA ARG A 78 10.01 -12.00 18.56
C ARG A 78 9.64 -12.24 17.10
N LEU A 79 8.65 -11.52 16.57
CA LEU A 79 8.26 -11.60 15.14
C LEU A 79 9.41 -11.17 14.23
N ASN A 80 10.10 -10.07 14.55
CA ASN A 80 11.23 -9.61 13.77
C ASN A 80 12.41 -10.59 13.83
N SER A 81 12.67 -11.18 15.00
CA SER A 81 13.72 -12.19 15.15
C SER A 81 13.41 -13.49 14.40
N GLN A 82 12.14 -13.89 14.30
CA GLN A 82 11.74 -15.14 13.65
C GLN A 82 11.49 -15.00 12.14
N PHE A 83 10.85 -13.90 11.74
CA PHE A 83 10.36 -13.70 10.37
C PHE A 83 10.91 -12.43 9.70
N GLY A 84 11.55 -11.53 10.44
CA GLY A 84 11.96 -10.21 9.94
C GLY A 84 12.86 -10.28 8.72
N GLU A 85 13.90 -11.12 8.73
CA GLU A 85 14.81 -11.29 7.59
C GLU A 85 14.08 -11.85 6.35
N SER A 86 13.23 -12.87 6.54
CA SER A 86 12.46 -13.47 5.44
C SER A 86 11.47 -12.47 4.82
N VAL A 87 10.73 -11.74 5.66
CA VAL A 87 9.79 -10.71 5.22
C VAL A 87 10.53 -9.55 4.56
N LEU A 88 11.68 -9.14 5.09
CA LEU A 88 12.50 -8.09 4.48
C LEU A 88 12.98 -8.52 3.09
N ASP A 89 13.49 -9.75 2.94
CA ASP A 89 13.91 -10.28 1.65
C ASP A 89 12.74 -10.37 0.67
N GLN A 90 11.55 -10.83 1.10
CA GLN A 90 10.34 -10.80 0.27
C GLN A 90 10.01 -9.38 -0.22
N LEU A 91 10.05 -8.39 0.68
CA LEU A 91 9.78 -6.98 0.35
C LEU A 91 10.85 -6.37 -0.57
N ILE A 92 12.11 -6.81 -0.47
CA ILE A 92 13.17 -6.41 -1.40
C ILE A 92 12.87 -6.98 -2.78
N ASN A 93 12.58 -8.27 -2.87
CA ASN A 93 12.30 -8.95 -4.12
C ASN A 93 11.11 -8.31 -4.84
N GLU A 94 10.07 -8.01 -4.08
CA GLU A 94 8.89 -7.30 -4.54
C GLU A 94 9.24 -5.92 -5.13
N ARG A 95 10.04 -5.13 -4.43
CA ARG A 95 10.46 -3.80 -4.89
C ARG A 95 11.32 -3.87 -6.15
N LEU A 96 12.18 -4.88 -6.27
CA LEU A 96 12.99 -5.10 -7.47
C LEU A 96 12.10 -5.43 -8.66
N LEU A 97 11.14 -6.33 -8.50
CA LEU A 97 10.16 -6.69 -9.52
C LEU A 97 9.35 -5.48 -9.98
N LEU A 98 8.68 -4.80 -9.05
CA LEU A 98 7.84 -3.64 -9.39
C LEU A 98 8.67 -2.48 -9.95
N GLY A 99 9.91 -2.31 -9.49
CA GLY A 99 10.83 -1.30 -10.02
C GLY A 99 11.21 -1.59 -11.47
N ALA A 100 11.51 -2.84 -11.79
CA ALA A 100 11.88 -3.23 -13.15
C ALA A 100 10.68 -3.26 -14.11
N ALA A 101 9.51 -3.71 -13.66
CA ALA A 101 8.27 -3.62 -14.43
C ALA A 101 7.99 -2.15 -14.83
N ARG A 102 8.12 -1.22 -13.86
CA ARG A 102 8.01 0.22 -14.13
C ARG A 102 9.09 0.72 -15.10
N GLY A 103 10.32 0.26 -14.97
CA GLY A 103 11.42 0.58 -15.91
C GLY A 103 11.16 0.10 -17.34
N ALA A 104 10.45 -1.01 -17.49
CA ALA A 104 9.99 -1.54 -18.78
C ALA A 104 8.68 -0.89 -19.28
N GLY A 105 8.15 0.12 -18.58
CA GLY A 105 6.89 0.78 -18.93
C GLY A 105 5.63 -0.07 -18.65
N ILE A 106 5.76 -1.12 -17.85
CA ILE A 106 4.68 -2.03 -17.50
C ILE A 106 4.01 -1.54 -16.22
N PHE A 107 2.72 -1.23 -16.32
CA PHE A 107 1.87 -0.87 -15.19
C PHE A 107 0.66 -1.80 -15.18
N ILE A 108 0.32 -2.32 -14.00
CA ILE A 108 -0.89 -3.11 -13.80
C ILE A 108 -2.00 -2.17 -13.34
N THR A 109 -3.09 -2.17 -14.09
CA THR A 109 -4.25 -1.33 -13.76
C THR A 109 -5.19 -2.06 -12.79
N SER A 110 -6.02 -1.30 -12.07
CA SER A 110 -7.09 -1.88 -11.24
C SER A 110 -8.00 -2.80 -12.04
N ASP A 111 -8.30 -2.43 -13.27
CA ASP A 111 -9.24 -3.15 -14.14
C ASP A 111 -8.70 -4.53 -14.51
N GLU A 112 -7.39 -4.65 -14.71
CA GLU A 112 -6.72 -5.94 -14.96
C GLU A 112 -6.75 -6.84 -13.73
N ILE A 113 -6.52 -6.27 -12.55
CA ILE A 113 -6.61 -7.00 -11.28
C ILE A 113 -8.05 -7.47 -11.07
N ASP A 114 -9.03 -6.60 -11.25
CA ASP A 114 -10.45 -6.93 -11.05
C ASP A 114 -10.95 -7.93 -12.10
N LYS A 115 -10.44 -7.88 -13.35
CA LYS A 115 -10.69 -8.92 -14.34
C LYS A 115 -10.13 -10.27 -13.88
N ARG A 116 -8.91 -10.31 -13.38
CA ARG A 116 -8.29 -11.54 -12.87
C ARG A 116 -9.03 -12.09 -11.64
N ILE A 117 -9.52 -11.21 -10.76
CA ILE A 117 -10.37 -11.59 -9.63
C ILE A 117 -11.64 -12.27 -10.14
N LYS A 118 -12.32 -11.70 -11.14
CA LYS A 118 -13.54 -12.30 -11.72
C LYS A 118 -13.28 -13.66 -12.37
N GLU A 119 -12.15 -13.84 -13.04
CA GLU A 119 -11.76 -15.16 -13.59
C GLU A 119 -11.60 -16.21 -12.48
N ILE A 120 -10.99 -15.82 -11.35
CA ILE A 120 -10.81 -16.70 -10.19
C ILE A 120 -12.16 -16.97 -9.51
N GLU A 121 -13.02 -15.95 -9.37
CA GLU A 121 -14.37 -16.10 -8.83
C GLU A 121 -15.21 -17.06 -9.67
N GLY A 122 -15.14 -16.95 -11.00
CA GLY A 122 -15.82 -17.89 -11.91
C GLY A 122 -15.32 -19.33 -11.76
N SER A 123 -14.05 -19.53 -11.44
CA SER A 123 -13.48 -20.87 -11.16
C SER A 123 -13.94 -21.45 -9.82
N LEU A 124 -14.39 -20.60 -8.90
CA LEU A 124 -14.90 -20.96 -7.57
C LEU A 124 -16.43 -21.01 -7.50
N GLU A 125 -17.11 -20.58 -8.56
CA GLU A 125 -18.56 -20.50 -8.62
C GLU A 125 -19.20 -21.84 -8.27
N GLY A 126 -20.21 -21.81 -7.39
CA GLY A 126 -20.89 -23.00 -6.88
C GLY A 126 -20.14 -23.78 -5.79
N LYS A 127 -18.89 -23.44 -5.44
CA LYS A 127 -18.11 -24.08 -4.36
C LYS A 127 -18.05 -23.24 -3.10
N MET A 128 -17.54 -22.01 -3.20
CA MET A 128 -17.45 -21.05 -2.09
C MET A 128 -17.19 -19.63 -2.62
N SER A 129 -17.42 -18.62 -1.81
CA SER A 129 -17.04 -17.25 -2.19
C SER A 129 -15.53 -17.05 -2.08
N LEU A 130 -14.96 -16.18 -2.93
CA LEU A 130 -13.55 -15.79 -2.84
C LEU A 130 -13.20 -15.27 -1.45
N THR A 131 -14.06 -14.46 -0.83
CA THR A 131 -13.84 -13.93 0.53
C THR A 131 -13.72 -15.05 1.58
N GLN A 132 -14.52 -16.10 1.47
CA GLN A 132 -14.40 -17.27 2.35
C GLN A 132 -13.09 -18.02 2.11
N ALA A 133 -12.72 -18.25 0.85
CA ALA A 133 -11.46 -18.90 0.48
C ALA A 133 -10.24 -18.14 1.04
N LEU A 134 -10.23 -16.81 0.89
CA LEU A 134 -9.17 -15.94 1.42
C LEU A 134 -9.13 -15.97 2.95
N SER A 135 -10.28 -15.93 3.61
CA SER A 135 -10.37 -15.96 5.08
C SER A 135 -9.83 -17.27 5.65
N MET A 136 -10.12 -18.41 4.99
CA MET A 136 -9.58 -19.72 5.37
C MET A 136 -8.05 -19.78 5.27
N GLN A 137 -7.46 -19.02 4.35
CA GLN A 137 -6.00 -18.90 4.19
C GLN A 137 -5.38 -17.80 5.05
N GLY A 138 -6.19 -17.08 5.85
CA GLY A 138 -5.72 -15.93 6.63
C GLY A 138 -5.31 -14.73 5.77
N LEU A 139 -5.77 -14.66 4.52
CA LEU A 139 -5.47 -13.59 3.58
C LEU A 139 -6.56 -12.52 3.61
N THR A 140 -6.13 -11.26 3.48
CA THR A 140 -7.03 -10.13 3.26
C THR A 140 -7.24 -9.88 1.76
N PRO A 141 -8.34 -9.24 1.35
CA PRO A 141 -8.54 -8.85 -0.05
C PRO A 141 -7.41 -7.96 -0.58
N ASN A 142 -6.86 -7.07 0.25
CA ASN A 142 -5.75 -6.19 -0.16
C ASN A 142 -4.45 -6.96 -0.37
N THR A 143 -4.12 -7.91 0.52
CA THR A 143 -2.95 -8.78 0.33
C THR A 143 -3.09 -9.65 -0.92
N PHE A 144 -4.30 -10.12 -1.20
CA PHE A 144 -4.58 -10.88 -2.41
C PHE A 144 -4.43 -10.02 -3.69
N LYS A 145 -4.99 -8.80 -3.71
CA LYS A 145 -4.79 -7.85 -4.80
C LYS A 145 -3.32 -7.56 -5.07
N ARG A 146 -2.52 -7.37 -4.01
CA ARG A 146 -1.08 -7.18 -4.10
C ARG A 146 -0.38 -8.39 -4.74
N GLN A 147 -0.75 -9.60 -4.35
CA GLN A 147 -0.20 -10.83 -4.95
C GLN A 147 -0.55 -10.94 -6.44
N LEU A 148 -1.78 -10.61 -6.82
CA LEU A 148 -2.18 -10.57 -8.23
C LEU A 148 -1.41 -9.52 -9.03
N GLU A 149 -1.19 -8.33 -8.46
CA GLU A 149 -0.37 -7.29 -9.09
C GLU A 149 1.04 -7.81 -9.40
N LEU A 150 1.67 -8.51 -8.45
CA LEU A 150 2.99 -9.10 -8.66
C LEU A 150 2.98 -10.20 -9.71
N GLN A 151 1.99 -11.10 -9.66
CA GLN A 151 1.86 -12.18 -10.64
C GLN A 151 1.67 -11.62 -12.06
N LEU A 152 0.77 -10.65 -12.23
CA LEU A 152 0.52 -10.01 -13.52
C LEU A 152 1.74 -9.21 -14.01
N SER A 153 2.50 -8.59 -13.09
CA SER A 153 3.75 -7.90 -13.44
C SER A 153 4.80 -8.86 -13.99
N ILE A 154 4.97 -10.03 -13.36
CA ILE A 154 5.86 -11.09 -13.86
C ILE A 154 5.39 -11.55 -15.23
N GLU A 155 4.10 -11.89 -15.36
CA GLU A 155 3.56 -12.38 -16.62
C GLU A 155 3.81 -11.38 -17.76
N LYS A 156 3.42 -10.11 -17.61
CA LYS A 156 3.63 -9.09 -18.63
C LYS A 156 5.11 -8.85 -18.97
N LEU A 157 6.01 -8.97 -17.99
CA LEU A 157 7.44 -8.72 -18.20
C LEU A 157 8.09 -9.81 -19.07
N PHE A 158 7.61 -11.04 -18.98
CA PHE A 158 8.21 -12.19 -19.67
C PHE A 158 7.33 -12.82 -20.76
N VAL A 159 6.07 -12.42 -20.91
CA VAL A 159 5.13 -13.01 -21.89
C VAL A 159 5.67 -12.94 -23.32
N SER A 160 6.38 -11.87 -23.67
CA SER A 160 6.99 -11.67 -24.99
C SER A 160 8.21 -12.56 -25.23
N GLN A 161 8.86 -13.02 -24.16
CA GLN A 161 10.04 -13.90 -24.22
C GLN A 161 9.67 -15.38 -24.08
N ALA A 162 8.50 -15.68 -23.53
CA ALA A 162 8.00 -17.03 -23.28
C ALA A 162 7.18 -17.61 -24.45
N THR A 163 7.64 -17.42 -25.70
CA THR A 163 6.97 -18.00 -26.88
C THR A 163 7.09 -19.53 -26.85
N VAL A 164 5.99 -20.24 -27.09
CA VAL A 164 5.94 -21.71 -27.14
C VAL A 164 5.83 -22.15 -28.60
N SER A 165 6.66 -23.12 -28.98
CA SER A 165 6.63 -23.71 -30.32
C SER A 165 5.79 -24.98 -30.36
N ALA A 166 5.25 -25.33 -31.54
CA ALA A 166 4.48 -26.57 -31.72
C ALA A 166 5.32 -27.83 -31.38
N ALA A 167 6.62 -27.81 -31.69
CA ALA A 167 7.53 -28.91 -31.38
C ALA A 167 7.63 -29.17 -29.86
N GLU A 168 7.67 -28.12 -29.04
CA GLU A 168 7.72 -28.24 -27.59
C GLU A 168 6.42 -28.82 -27.01
N ILE A 169 5.27 -28.48 -27.61
CA ILE A 169 3.97 -29.04 -27.23
C ILE A 169 3.92 -30.54 -27.56
N ASP A 170 4.31 -30.92 -28.76
CA ASP A 170 4.29 -32.31 -29.21
C ASP A 170 5.32 -33.16 -28.41
N GLU A 171 6.50 -32.60 -28.09
CA GLU A 171 7.49 -33.25 -27.22
C GLU A 171 6.95 -33.43 -25.79
N TYR A 172 6.29 -32.41 -25.23
CA TYR A 172 5.71 -32.51 -23.90
C TYR A 172 4.62 -33.58 -23.85
N LEU A 173 3.73 -33.62 -24.84
CA LEU A 173 2.67 -34.63 -24.94
C LEU A 173 3.25 -36.03 -25.02
N LYS A 174 4.29 -36.24 -25.86
CA LYS A 174 4.97 -37.52 -26.02
C LYS A 174 5.66 -38.00 -24.74
N ASN A 175 6.35 -37.08 -24.04
CA ASN A 175 7.06 -37.42 -22.80
C ASN A 175 6.11 -37.66 -21.61
N ASN A 176 4.85 -37.21 -21.73
CA ASN A 176 3.86 -37.26 -20.66
C ASN A 176 2.58 -37.99 -21.10
N GLU A 177 2.66 -38.93 -22.04
CA GLU A 177 1.50 -39.67 -22.58
C GLU A 177 0.64 -40.29 -21.47
N ASN A 178 1.27 -40.76 -20.39
CA ASN A 178 0.59 -41.34 -19.23
C ASN A 178 -0.27 -40.34 -18.43
N LEU A 179 -0.05 -39.03 -18.59
CA LEU A 179 -0.86 -37.99 -17.94
C LEU A 179 -2.14 -37.68 -18.73
N PHE A 180 -2.25 -38.14 -19.98
CA PHE A 180 -3.36 -37.84 -20.87
C PHE A 180 -4.00 -39.07 -21.53
N PRO A 181 -4.30 -40.15 -20.78
CA PRO A 181 -4.76 -41.42 -21.36
C PRO A 181 -6.15 -41.34 -22.02
N GLU A 182 -6.97 -40.34 -21.66
CA GLU A 182 -8.36 -40.19 -22.15
C GLU A 182 -8.68 -38.76 -22.61
N ALA A 183 -7.77 -38.10 -23.33
CA ALA A 183 -8.04 -36.75 -23.83
C ALA A 183 -9.21 -36.75 -24.84
N THR A 184 -10.39 -36.32 -24.40
CA THR A 184 -11.62 -36.30 -25.20
C THR A 184 -11.65 -35.18 -26.24
N ASP A 185 -10.77 -34.18 -26.11
CA ASP A 185 -10.63 -33.03 -27.01
C ASP A 185 -9.14 -32.66 -27.23
N PRO A 186 -8.54 -33.06 -28.37
CA PRO A 186 -7.13 -32.79 -28.66
C PRO A 186 -6.77 -31.30 -28.76
N ALA A 187 -7.72 -30.44 -29.16
CA ALA A 187 -7.47 -29.02 -29.33
C ALA A 187 -7.40 -28.29 -27.98
N LYS A 188 -8.30 -28.63 -27.06
CA LYS A 188 -8.24 -28.14 -25.67
C LYS A 188 -6.98 -28.60 -24.98
N LEU A 189 -6.62 -29.88 -25.15
CA LEU A 189 -5.40 -30.44 -24.57
C LEU A 189 -4.14 -29.66 -25.01
N LYS A 190 -3.99 -29.39 -26.32
CA LYS A 190 -2.86 -28.61 -26.83
C LYS A 190 -2.82 -27.20 -26.24
N THR A 191 -3.97 -26.56 -26.06
CA THR A 191 -4.07 -25.22 -25.47
C THR A 191 -3.68 -25.21 -23.98
N GLU A 192 -4.11 -26.23 -23.22
CA GLU A 192 -3.74 -26.37 -21.81
C GLU A 192 -2.24 -26.67 -21.64
N VAL A 193 -1.69 -27.55 -22.48
CA VAL A 193 -0.25 -27.85 -22.50
C VAL A 193 0.56 -26.62 -22.89
N GLU A 194 0.12 -25.86 -23.89
CA GLU A 194 0.77 -24.60 -24.27
C GLU A 194 0.79 -23.62 -23.08
N GLY A 195 -0.34 -23.43 -22.39
CA GLY A 195 -0.43 -22.60 -21.20
C GLY A 195 0.52 -23.05 -20.09
N PHE A 196 0.60 -24.36 -19.86
CA PHE A 196 1.51 -24.95 -18.88
C PHE A 196 2.99 -24.71 -19.24
N ILE A 197 3.40 -25.03 -20.47
CA ILE A 197 4.78 -24.81 -20.95
C ILE A 197 5.13 -23.32 -20.88
N LYS A 198 4.20 -22.44 -21.27
CA LYS A 198 4.40 -20.99 -21.18
C LYS A 198 4.63 -20.55 -19.74
N GLN A 199 3.84 -21.04 -18.79
CA GLN A 199 4.01 -20.75 -17.37
C GLN A 199 5.36 -21.24 -16.85
N GLN A 200 5.81 -22.44 -17.26
CA GLN A 200 7.13 -22.96 -16.92
C GLN A 200 8.25 -22.08 -17.47
N LYS A 201 8.17 -21.65 -18.73
CA LYS A 201 9.14 -20.73 -19.34
C LYS A 201 9.19 -19.40 -18.61
N ILE A 202 8.03 -18.79 -18.31
CA ILE A 202 7.97 -17.54 -17.54
C ILE A 202 8.63 -17.72 -16.17
N SER A 203 8.38 -18.85 -15.50
CA SER A 203 8.95 -19.13 -14.19
C SER A 203 10.49 -19.24 -14.24
N LYS A 204 11.02 -19.91 -15.27
CA LYS A 204 12.46 -20.03 -15.51
C LYS A 204 13.10 -18.67 -15.86
N LEU A 205 12.48 -17.92 -16.77
CA LEU A 205 12.94 -16.58 -17.15
C LEU A 205 12.95 -15.65 -15.95
N TYR A 206 11.92 -15.68 -15.11
CA TYR A 206 11.87 -14.91 -13.88
C TYR A 206 13.01 -15.30 -12.93
N GLU A 207 13.28 -16.59 -12.72
CA GLU A 207 14.36 -17.04 -11.83
C GLU A 207 15.74 -16.55 -12.32
N GLU A 208 16.05 -16.74 -13.60
CA GLU A 208 17.30 -16.29 -14.22
C GLU A 208 17.47 -14.77 -14.12
N TRP A 209 16.42 -14.04 -14.50
CA TRP A 209 16.37 -12.59 -14.43
C TRP A 209 16.50 -12.07 -12.99
N PHE A 210 15.79 -12.70 -12.06
CA PHE A 210 15.74 -12.30 -10.66
C PHE A 210 17.12 -12.47 -10.01
N ASN A 211 17.79 -13.58 -10.28
CA ASN A 211 19.16 -13.83 -9.82
C ASN A 211 20.15 -12.79 -10.36
N LYS A 212 19.95 -12.29 -11.59
CA LYS A 212 20.76 -11.23 -12.17
C LYS A 212 20.49 -9.88 -11.49
N ILE A 213 19.22 -9.46 -11.44
CA ILE A 213 18.85 -8.17 -10.85
C ILE A 213 19.21 -8.12 -9.36
N LYS A 214 19.03 -9.21 -8.62
CA LYS A 214 19.39 -9.24 -7.20
C LYS A 214 20.89 -9.02 -6.97
N LYS A 215 21.76 -9.49 -7.87
CA LYS A 215 23.21 -9.25 -7.82
C LYS A 215 23.57 -7.81 -8.16
N ASP A 216 22.90 -7.24 -9.15
CA ASP A 216 23.16 -5.88 -9.63
C ASP A 216 22.51 -4.80 -8.74
N ALA A 217 21.52 -5.18 -7.94
CA ALA A 217 20.80 -4.27 -7.07
C ALA A 217 21.67 -3.75 -5.92
N LYS A 218 21.67 -2.43 -5.74
CA LYS A 218 22.27 -1.79 -4.56
C LYS A 218 21.34 -1.94 -3.35
N ILE A 219 21.58 -2.97 -2.54
CA ILE A 219 20.81 -3.24 -1.31
C ILE A 219 21.60 -2.75 -0.10
N ILE A 220 21.14 -1.67 0.54
CA ILE A 220 21.69 -1.18 1.82
C ILE A 220 20.83 -1.74 2.94
N ARG A 221 21.41 -2.60 3.79
CA ARG A 221 20.76 -3.14 4.97
C ARG A 221 21.21 -2.36 6.21
N ASN A 222 20.29 -1.58 6.78
CA ASN A 222 20.50 -0.92 8.06
C ASN A 222 20.08 -1.89 9.17
N LYS A 223 21.02 -2.27 10.02
CA LYS A 223 20.74 -3.03 11.25
C LYS A 223 20.40 -2.08 12.40
#